data_AF-A0A2I0P0G8-F1
#
_entry.id   AF-A0A2I0P0G8-F1
#
_cell.length_a   1.000
_cell.length_b   1.000
_cell.length_c   1.000
_cell.angle_alpha   90.00
_cell.angle_beta   90.00
_cell.angle_gamma   90.00
#
_symmetry.space_group_name_H-M   'P 1'
#
loop_
_entity.id
_entity.type
_entity.pdbx_description
1 polymer ?
#
loop_
_entity_poly.entity_id
_entity_poly.type
_entity_poly.pdbx_seq_one_letter_code
_entity_poly.pdbx_strand_id
1 'polypeptide(L)' 'MSMDLISDGETWMEMLESRNITAHSYDEKTADDILEKIVTKYYPALTALERKMNEIADVS' A
#
# COMPACT_ATOMS: atom_id res chain seq x y z
N MET A 1 -19.03 -5.54 -13.14
CA MET A 1 -19.05 -5.22 -11.71
C MET A 1 -17.61 -5.07 -11.26
N SER A 2 -17.24 -3.95 -10.64
CA SER A 2 -15.99 -3.85 -9.89
C SER A 2 -16.12 -4.68 -8.61
N MET A 3 -15.03 -5.31 -8.16
CA MET A 3 -15.00 -6.05 -6.89
C MET A 3 -14.60 -5.17 -5.69
N ASP A 4 -14.42 -3.86 -5.94
CA ASP A 4 -14.00 -2.84 -4.96
C ASP A 4 -12.87 -3.32 -4.04
N LEU A 5 -11.83 -3.90 -4.67
CA LEU A 5 -10.67 -4.48 -3.99
C LEU A 5 -9.84 -3.43 -3.24
N ILE A 6 -9.86 -2.19 -3.72
CA ILE A 6 -9.10 -1.07 -3.17
C ILE A 6 -10.08 0.04 -2.84
N SER A 7 -10.17 0.40 -1.56
CA SER A 7 -11.06 1.45 -1.05
C SER A 7 -10.40 2.83 -1.01
N ASP A 8 -9.07 2.89 -0.92
CA ASP A 8 -8.29 4.14 -0.84
C ASP A 8 -7.18 4.12 -1.89
N GLY A 9 -7.52 4.52 -3.12
CA GLY A 9 -6.59 4.50 -4.24
C GLY A 9 -5.41 5.47 -4.10
N GLU A 10 -5.55 6.56 -3.33
CA GLU A 10 -4.49 7.54 -3.12
C GLU A 10 -3.31 6.92 -2.35
N THR A 11 -3.61 6.15 -1.31
CA THR A 11 -2.58 5.41 -0.55
C THR A 11 -1.78 4.46 -1.44
N TRP A 12 -2.42 3.83 -2.44
CA TRP A 12 -1.73 2.94 -3.40
C TRP A 12 -0.85 3.71 -4.37
N MET A 13 -1.32 4.85 -4.87
CA MET A 13 -0.51 5.73 -5.73
C MET A 13 0.71 6.25 -4.98
N GLU A 14 0.54 6.67 -3.73
CA GLU A 14 1.63 7.12 -2.86
C GLU A 14 2.64 6.00 -2.58
N MET A 15 2.17 4.76 -2.41
CA MET A 15 3.03 3.58 -2.23
C MET A 15 3.89 3.31 -3.46
N LEU A 16 3.31 3.42 -4.66
CA LEU A 16 4.05 3.26 -5.92
C LEU A 16 5.13 4.34 -6.09
N GLU A 17 4.82 5.58 -5.74
CA GLU A 17 5.78 6.68 -5.77
C GLU A 17 6.92 6.47 -4.77
N SER A 18 6.60 6.10 -3.53
CA SER A 18 7.61 5.77 -2.50
C SER A 18 8.54 4.67 -2.97
N ARG A 19 8.00 3.60 -3.57
CA ARG A 19 8.81 2.53 -4.17
C ARG A 19 9.74 3.05 -5.26
N ASN A 20 9.31 3.96 -6.12
CA ASN A 20 10.16 4.53 -7.16
C ASN A 20 11.32 5.33 -6.57
N ILE A 21 11.08 6.09 -5.50
CA ILE A 21 12.11 6.94 -4.87
C ILE A 21 13.15 6.10 -4.11
N THR A 22 12.73 5.02 -3.42
CA THR A 22 13.65 4.12 -2.69
C THR A 22 14.73 3.47 -3.58
N ALA A 23 14.50 3.35 -4.89
CA ALA A 23 15.46 2.79 -5.83
C ALA A 23 16.49 3.81 -6.34
N HIS A 24 16.23 5.11 -6.16
CA HIS A 24 16.97 6.18 -6.83
C HIS A 24 17.60 7.22 -5.88
N SER A 25 17.22 7.26 -4.60
CA SER A 25 17.73 8.25 -3.64
C SER A 25 18.14 7.63 -2.30
N TYR A 26 19.37 7.91 -1.85
CA TYR A 26 19.86 7.61 -0.50
C TYR A 26 19.71 8.84 0.41
N ASP A 27 18.51 9.41 0.47
CA ASP A 27 18.18 10.46 1.43
C ASP A 27 17.59 9.83 2.69
N GLU A 28 18.33 9.83 3.79
CA GLU A 28 17.91 9.25 5.08
C GLU A 28 16.57 9.82 5.53
N LYS A 29 16.33 11.12 5.29
CA LYS A 29 15.04 11.74 5.63
C LYS A 29 13.89 11.13 4.83
N THR A 30 14.09 10.97 3.53
CA THR A 30 13.11 10.29 2.67
C THR A 30 12.89 8.84 3.11
N ALA A 31 13.95 8.15 3.55
CA ALA A 31 13.83 6.79 4.07
C ALA A 31 12.99 6.72 5.35
N ASP A 32 13.20 7.64 6.30
CA ASP A 32 12.42 7.73 7.53
C ASP A 32 10.94 8.06 7.24
N ASP A 33 10.67 9.02 6.35
CA ASP A 33 9.30 9.38 5.93
C ASP A 33 8.59 8.18 5.28
N ILE A 34 9.28 7.40 4.45
CA ILE A 34 8.72 6.21 3.82
C ILE A 34 8.50 5.09 4.85
N LEU A 35 9.41 4.93 5.81
CA LEU A 35 9.24 3.97 6.90
C LEU A 35 7.98 4.26 7.73
N GLU A 36 7.75 5.53 8.05
CA GLU A 36 6.52 5.95 8.74
C GLU A 36 5.28 5.62 7.90
N LYS A 37 5.30 5.91 6.60
CA LYS A 37 4.19 5.59 5.67
C LYS A 37 3.96 4.07 5.54
N ILE A 38 5.02 3.26 5.56
CA ILE A 38 4.91 1.80 5.53
C ILE A 38 4.07 1.32 6.71
N VAL A 39 4.40 1.78 7.92
CA VAL A 39 3.73 1.34 9.16
C VAL A 39 2.31 1.90 9.26
N THR A 40 2.12 3.17 8.92
CA THR A 40 0.87 3.89 9.19
C THR A 40 -0.16 3.82 8.07
N LYS A 41 0.27 3.66 6.81
CA LYS A 41 -0.61 3.67 5.63
C LYS A 41 -0.55 2.37 4.82
N TYR A 42 0.64 1.94 4.43
CA TYR A 42 0.78 0.87 3.43
C TYR A 42 0.47 -0.51 4.02
N TYR A 43 0.95 -0.80 5.22
CA TYR A 43 0.67 -2.07 5.88
C TYR A 43 -0.84 -2.28 6.16
N PRO A 44 -1.57 -1.29 6.72
CA PRO A 44 -3.03 -1.38 6.83
C PRO A 44 -3.73 -1.59 5.49
N ALA A 45 -3.31 -0.87 4.44
CA ALA A 45 -3.91 -0.99 3.10
C ALA A 45 -3.70 -2.39 2.48
N LEU A 46 -2.50 -2.97 2.62
CA LEU A 46 -2.20 -4.33 2.18
C LEU A 46 -3.01 -5.37 2.96
N THR A 47 -3.13 -5.20 4.28
CA THR A 47 -3.94 -6.09 5.13
C THR A 47 -5.42 -6.03 4.75
N ALA A 48 -5.94 -4.84 4.43
CA ALA A 48 -7.32 -4.68 3.96
C ALA A 48 -7.54 -5.40 2.61
N LEU A 49 -6.59 -5.26 1.68
CA LEU A 49 -6.65 -5.98 0.40
C LEU A 49 -6.60 -7.51 0.61
N GLU A 50 -5.67 -8.00 1.42
CA GLU A 50 -5.56 -9.43 1.74
C GLU A 50 -6.89 -9.99 2.27
N ARG A 51 -7.48 -9.32 3.27
CA ARG A 51 -8.79 -9.72 3.81
C ARG A 51 -9.85 -9.76 2.72
N LYS A 52 -9.92 -8.73 1.87
CA LYS A 52 -10.90 -8.65 0.79
C LYS A 52 -10.72 -9.77 -0.24
N MET A 53 -9.48 -10.09 -0.58
CA MET A 53 -9.17 -11.19 -1.50
C MET A 53 -9.54 -12.55 -0.91
N ASN A 54 -9.28 -12.78 0.38
CA ASN A 54 -9.68 -14.00 1.08
C ASN A 54 -11.20 -14.14 1.16
N GLU A 55 -11.93 -13.05 1.47
CA GLU A 55 -13.39 -13.05 1.44
C GLU A 55 -13.96 -13.45 0.07
N ILE A 56 -13.33 -13.01 -1.03
CA ILE A 56 -13.76 -13.37 -2.39
C ILE A 56 -13.41 -14.82 -2.70
N ALA A 57 -12.23 -15.30 -2.26
CA ALA A 57 -11.77 -16.66 -2.48
C ALA A 57 -12.60 -17.69 -1.70
N ASP A 58 -12.98 -17.42 -0.44
CA ASP A 58 -13.80 -18.33 0.39
C ASP A 58 -15.26 -18.42 -0.09
N VAL A 59 -15.70 -17.46 -0.90
CA VAL A 59 -17.04 -17.44 -1.51
C VAL A 59 -17.05 -18.14 -2.90
N SER A 60 -15.88 -18.49 -3.43
CA SER A 60 -15.67 -19.13 -4.74
C SER A 60 -15.50 -20.66 -4.62
#